data_AF-A0A4R8ENC5-F1
#
_entry.id   AF-A0A4R8ENC5-F1
#
_cell.length_a   1.000
_cell.length_b   1.000
_cell.length_c   1.000
_cell.angle_alpha   90.00
_cell.angle_beta   90.00
_cell.angle_gamma   90.00
#
_symmetry.space_group_name_H-M   'P 1'
#
loop_
_entity.id
_entity.type
_entity.pdbx_description
1 polymer ?
#
loop_
_entity_poly.entity_id
_entity_poly.type
_entity_poly.pdbx_seq_one_letter_code
_entity_poly.pdbx_strand_id
1 'polypeptide(L)'
;MSVQLDATPLPAHISNQLSEIDSTESGRFKLAIYFQSLSYNTAKSYLHWLGQWKTWCQANSNRDNGVIRPFPVNDVYFLSFLLELSTRVQRSSLVACVAAINAVSRKGLEQENIKTGSVVLFLKSVKNQAAREEIVTQQAQPFLLTDLQQLIRLHGKTNSVKILRDLSMIWLGFETLLRSAEIRRIRLRHLKVNDDCTGLKLTVFRTKSSSNTLLTYELSPLLATSILRLLNMVGMSLKGNPDSLLFQATDFHAMRYMPASWSRRSRGKFIHKLLDDHGITTPLQMNSKVPLADDAGVIAGNSLNRAFESLWRSRYTDNREKEKGLRYQFWTGHSVRVGGAIELAKKGFTITQIMAMGNWTSEQMVSRYIRNYLSQENPMSQLIAEHLSG
;
A
#
# COMPACT_ATOMS: atom_id res chain seq x y z
N MET A 1 -47.13 -17.29 -26.06
CA MET A 1 -45.87 -17.10 -26.80
C MET A 1 -44.75 -16.86 -25.81
N SER A 2 -44.09 -17.94 -25.43
CA SER A 2 -42.91 -17.95 -24.55
C SER A 2 -41.69 -17.51 -25.34
N VAL A 3 -41.10 -16.38 -24.95
CA VAL A 3 -39.83 -15.90 -25.51
C VAL A 3 -38.73 -16.84 -25.02
N GLN A 4 -38.24 -17.69 -25.93
CA GLN A 4 -36.99 -18.43 -25.73
C GLN A 4 -35.86 -17.40 -25.69
N LEU A 5 -35.25 -17.24 -24.52
CA LEU A 5 -33.95 -16.61 -24.38
C LEU A 5 -32.91 -17.59 -24.94
N ASP A 6 -32.50 -17.38 -26.19
CA ASP A 6 -31.36 -18.06 -26.77
C ASP A 6 -30.11 -17.80 -25.92
N ALA A 7 -29.70 -18.83 -25.18
CA ALA A 7 -28.43 -18.85 -24.47
C ALA A 7 -27.32 -18.83 -25.53
N THR A 8 -26.74 -17.65 -25.74
CA THR A 8 -25.51 -17.51 -26.52
C THR A 8 -24.44 -18.41 -25.90
N PRO A 9 -23.77 -19.28 -26.69
CA PRO A 9 -22.73 -20.13 -26.14
C PRO A 9 -21.58 -19.27 -25.62
N LEU A 10 -21.17 -19.52 -24.37
CA LEU A 10 -19.98 -18.92 -23.78
C LEU A 10 -18.74 -19.28 -24.64
N PRO A 11 -17.87 -18.31 -24.98
CA PRO A 11 -16.76 -18.55 -25.88
C PRO A 11 -15.69 -19.48 -25.28
N ALA A 12 -15.21 -20.40 -26.11
CA ALA A 12 -14.49 -21.63 -25.77
C ALA A 12 -13.05 -21.49 -25.23
N HIS A 13 -12.64 -20.35 -24.67
CA HIS A 13 -11.27 -20.18 -24.17
C HIS A 13 -11.23 -19.55 -22.77
N ILE A 14 -11.55 -20.37 -21.77
CA ILE A 14 -11.23 -20.14 -20.37
C ILE A 14 -9.98 -20.98 -20.03
N SER A 15 -8.84 -20.33 -19.84
CA SER A 15 -7.50 -20.92 -19.77
C SER A 15 -7.25 -21.88 -18.59
N ASN A 16 -6.19 -22.69 -18.76
CA ASN A 16 -5.78 -23.86 -17.98
C ASN A 16 -5.58 -23.64 -16.47
N GLN A 17 -5.34 -22.41 -15.99
CA GLN A 17 -5.11 -22.21 -14.55
C GLN A 17 -6.38 -22.35 -13.71
N LEU A 18 -7.51 -21.84 -14.20
CA LEU A 18 -8.80 -21.89 -13.50
C LEU A 18 -9.47 -23.26 -13.63
N SER A 19 -9.26 -23.99 -14.73
CA SER A 19 -9.78 -25.36 -14.89
C SER A 19 -9.18 -26.35 -13.89
N GLU A 20 -7.97 -26.07 -13.39
CA GLU A 20 -7.32 -26.84 -12.33
C GLU A 20 -7.80 -26.43 -10.92
N ILE A 21 -8.52 -25.31 -10.79
CA ILE A 21 -9.10 -24.80 -9.53
C ILE A 21 -10.56 -25.27 -9.41
N ASP A 22 -11.32 -25.10 -10.48
CA ASP A 22 -12.67 -25.62 -10.64
C ASP A 22 -12.84 -26.07 -12.09
N SER A 23 -13.10 -27.36 -12.28
CA SER A 23 -13.29 -27.96 -13.60
C SER A 23 -14.60 -27.53 -14.26
N THR A 24 -15.53 -26.93 -13.50
CA THR A 24 -16.82 -26.47 -14.02
C THR A 24 -16.68 -25.11 -14.69
N GLU A 25 -17.34 -24.94 -15.83
CA GLU A 25 -17.43 -23.63 -16.51
C GLU A 25 -18.07 -22.56 -15.61
N SER A 26 -19.07 -22.95 -14.80
CA SER A 26 -19.72 -22.09 -13.82
C SER A 26 -18.74 -21.55 -12.77
N GLY A 27 -17.91 -22.40 -12.15
CA GLY A 27 -16.94 -21.97 -11.14
C GLY A 27 -15.88 -21.03 -11.70
N ARG A 28 -15.40 -21.29 -12.92
CA ARG A 28 -14.44 -20.40 -13.59
C ARG A 28 -15.02 -19.02 -13.88
N PHE A 29 -16.30 -18.96 -14.30
CA PHE A 29 -17.01 -17.70 -14.53
C PHE A 29 -17.22 -16.90 -13.23
N LYS A 30 -17.62 -17.56 -12.13
CA LYS A 30 -17.78 -16.92 -10.81
C LYS A 30 -16.45 -16.33 -10.31
N LEU A 31 -15.35 -17.09 -10.45
CA LEU A 31 -14.02 -16.61 -10.09
C LEU A 31 -13.60 -15.39 -10.91
N ALA A 32 -13.85 -15.38 -12.22
CA ALA A 32 -13.52 -14.24 -13.09
C ALA A 32 -14.24 -12.95 -12.64
N ILE A 33 -15.55 -13.02 -12.36
CA ILE A 33 -16.33 -11.89 -11.83
C ILE A 33 -15.78 -11.46 -10.47
N TYR A 34 -15.53 -12.41 -9.57
CA TYR A 34 -15.04 -12.11 -8.23
C TYR A 34 -13.70 -11.39 -8.28
N PHE A 35 -12.71 -11.92 -9.00
CA PHE A 35 -11.40 -11.31 -9.10
C PHE A 35 -11.45 -9.92 -9.75
N GLN A 36 -12.33 -9.73 -10.74
CA GLN A 36 -12.52 -8.44 -11.40
C GLN A 36 -13.08 -7.36 -10.46
N SER A 37 -13.88 -7.74 -9.45
CA SER A 37 -14.40 -6.81 -8.45
C SER A 37 -13.35 -6.30 -7.45
N LEU A 38 -12.18 -6.94 -7.38
CA LEU A 38 -11.14 -6.62 -6.40
C LEU A 38 -10.27 -5.44 -6.85
N SER A 39 -9.55 -4.83 -5.90
CA SER A 39 -8.45 -3.94 -6.25
C SER A 39 -7.28 -4.74 -6.85
N TYR A 40 -6.49 -4.14 -7.74
CA TYR A 40 -5.33 -4.80 -8.37
C TYR A 40 -4.40 -5.48 -7.36
N ASN A 41 -4.05 -4.82 -6.25
CA ASN A 41 -3.11 -5.40 -5.28
C ASN A 41 -3.75 -6.53 -4.46
N THR A 42 -5.07 -6.45 -4.20
CA THR A 42 -5.81 -7.54 -3.54
C THR A 42 -5.87 -8.76 -4.45
N ALA A 43 -6.27 -8.59 -5.72
CA ALA A 43 -6.27 -9.66 -6.71
C ALA A 43 -4.90 -10.29 -6.86
N LYS A 44 -3.84 -9.48 -7.01
CA LYS A 44 -2.45 -9.96 -7.09
C LYS A 44 -2.05 -10.79 -5.87
N SER A 45 -2.39 -10.33 -4.66
CA SER A 45 -2.08 -11.08 -3.43
C SER A 45 -2.85 -12.39 -3.36
N TYR A 46 -4.11 -12.41 -3.78
CA TYR A 46 -4.93 -13.60 -3.74
C TYR A 46 -4.48 -14.63 -4.76
N LEU A 47 -4.20 -14.20 -6.00
CA LEU A 47 -3.64 -15.06 -7.05
C LEU A 47 -2.29 -15.66 -6.63
N HIS A 48 -1.43 -14.88 -5.96
CA HIS A 48 -0.18 -15.41 -5.41
C HIS A 48 -0.41 -16.55 -4.42
N TRP A 49 -1.26 -16.34 -3.40
CA TRP A 49 -1.54 -17.38 -2.40
C TRP A 49 -2.25 -18.59 -2.98
N LEU A 50 -3.18 -18.36 -3.91
CA LEU A 50 -3.87 -19.40 -4.65
C LEU A 50 -2.89 -20.26 -5.46
N GLY A 51 -1.93 -19.62 -6.14
CA GLY A 51 -0.85 -20.32 -6.85
C GLY A 51 -0.02 -21.19 -5.91
N GLN A 52 0.38 -20.66 -4.74
CA GLN A 52 1.14 -21.44 -3.74
C GLN A 52 0.36 -22.65 -3.22
N TRP A 53 -0.93 -22.47 -2.89
CA TRP A 53 -1.80 -23.56 -2.45
C TRP A 53 -1.97 -24.63 -3.53
N LYS A 54 -2.20 -24.21 -4.77
CA LYS A 54 -2.33 -25.09 -5.93
C LYS A 54 -1.08 -25.93 -6.17
N THR A 55 0.09 -25.29 -6.19
CA THR A 55 1.38 -26.00 -6.37
C THR A 55 1.60 -27.02 -5.25
N TRP A 56 1.23 -26.69 -4.01
CA TRP A 56 1.31 -27.63 -2.89
C TRP A 56 0.37 -28.83 -3.06
N CYS A 57 -0.88 -28.62 -3.49
CA CYS A 57 -1.82 -29.70 -3.77
C CYS A 57 -1.29 -30.65 -4.85
N GLN A 58 -0.73 -30.10 -5.93
CA GLN A 58 -0.17 -30.89 -7.04
C GLN A 58 1.04 -31.72 -6.58
N ALA A 59 1.95 -31.11 -5.82
CA ALA A 59 3.15 -31.79 -5.33
C ALA A 59 2.82 -32.96 -4.38
N ASN A 60 1.76 -32.82 -3.58
CA ASN A 60 1.36 -33.85 -2.60
C ASN A 60 0.36 -34.87 -3.16
N SER A 61 -0.36 -34.56 -4.25
CA SER A 61 -1.20 -35.54 -4.97
C SER A 61 -0.36 -36.71 -5.49
N ASN A 62 0.88 -36.45 -5.89
CA ASN A 62 1.81 -37.46 -6.41
C ASN A 62 2.37 -38.37 -5.31
N ARG A 63 2.22 -38.03 -4.03
CA ARG A 63 2.78 -38.78 -2.89
C ARG A 63 1.79 -39.78 -2.30
N ASP A 64 0.51 -39.42 -2.25
CA ASP A 64 -0.53 -40.20 -1.55
C ASP A 64 -1.38 -41.08 -2.49
N ASN A 65 -1.00 -41.26 -3.77
CA ASN A 65 -1.78 -41.97 -4.80
C ASN A 65 -3.25 -41.48 -4.94
N GLY A 66 -3.52 -40.23 -4.54
CA GLY A 66 -4.84 -39.61 -4.57
C GLY A 66 -4.76 -38.18 -5.09
N VAL A 67 -5.72 -37.79 -5.91
CA VAL A 67 -5.78 -36.43 -6.48
C VAL A 67 -6.27 -35.45 -5.42
N ILE A 68 -5.37 -34.60 -4.90
CA ILE A 68 -5.72 -33.49 -4.00
C ILE A 68 -6.20 -32.32 -4.84
N ARG A 69 -7.48 -32.01 -4.74
CA ARG A 69 -8.08 -30.86 -5.42
C ARG A 69 -7.94 -29.60 -4.54
N PRO A 70 -7.62 -28.43 -5.12
CA PRO A 70 -7.54 -27.18 -4.36
C PRO A 70 -8.86 -26.74 -3.71
N PHE A 71 -10.00 -27.08 -4.32
CA PHE A 71 -11.35 -26.79 -3.81
C PHE A 71 -12.32 -27.97 -4.05
N PRO A 72 -13.36 -28.16 -3.19
CA PRO A 72 -13.53 -27.54 -1.87
C PRO A 72 -12.32 -27.79 -0.96
N VAL A 73 -11.98 -26.81 -0.12
CA VAL A 73 -10.77 -26.88 0.70
C VAL A 73 -10.96 -27.95 1.78
N ASN A 74 -10.14 -28.99 1.75
CA ASN A 74 -10.11 -29.99 2.82
C ASN A 74 -9.26 -29.48 3.99
N ASP A 75 -9.83 -29.52 5.20
CA ASP A 75 -9.20 -29.02 6.42
C ASP A 75 -7.85 -29.66 6.74
N VAL A 76 -7.72 -30.98 6.57
CA VAL A 76 -6.48 -31.72 6.91
C VAL A 76 -5.36 -31.29 5.98
N TYR A 77 -5.59 -31.31 4.67
CA TYR A 77 -4.60 -30.87 3.68
C TYR A 77 -4.24 -29.40 3.84
N PHE A 78 -5.22 -28.54 4.16
CA PHE A 78 -4.96 -27.13 4.37
C PHE A 78 -4.10 -26.88 5.61
N LEU A 79 -4.35 -27.59 6.72
CA LEU A 79 -3.51 -27.50 7.92
C LEU A 79 -2.08 -27.98 7.66
N SER A 80 -1.90 -29.08 6.91
CA SER A 80 -0.57 -29.56 6.50
C SER A 80 0.17 -28.53 5.67
N PHE A 81 -0.51 -27.89 4.72
CA PHE A 81 0.06 -26.78 3.95
C PHE A 81 0.44 -25.59 4.84
N LEU A 82 -0.44 -25.18 5.77
CA LEU A 82 -0.14 -24.07 6.68
C LEU A 82 1.05 -24.38 7.60
N LEU A 83 1.19 -25.62 8.05
CA LEU A 83 2.32 -26.08 8.84
C LEU A 83 3.63 -25.96 8.04
N GLU A 84 3.67 -26.47 6.82
CA GLU A 84 4.85 -26.37 5.95
C GLU A 84 5.13 -24.91 5.52
N LEU A 85 4.10 -24.09 5.36
CA LEU A 85 4.25 -22.67 5.03
C LEU A 85 4.81 -21.89 6.23
N SER A 86 4.45 -22.27 7.46
CA SER A 86 4.85 -21.57 8.68
C SER A 86 6.36 -21.58 8.94
N THR A 87 7.08 -22.58 8.42
CA THR A 87 8.54 -22.66 8.52
C THR A 87 9.26 -21.65 7.63
N ARG A 88 8.57 -21.08 6.63
CA ARG A 88 9.15 -20.22 5.60
C ARG A 88 8.67 -18.77 5.64
N VAL A 89 7.52 -18.50 6.29
CA VAL A 89 6.92 -17.17 6.27
C VAL A 89 6.50 -16.69 7.65
N GLN A 90 6.51 -15.37 7.84
CA GLN A 90 6.04 -14.75 9.08
C GLN A 90 4.53 -14.94 9.28
N ARG A 91 4.10 -14.90 10.54
CA ARG A 91 2.69 -15.00 10.94
C ARG A 91 1.74 -14.11 10.13
N SER A 92 2.12 -12.86 9.85
CA SER A 92 1.26 -11.94 9.07
C SER A 92 0.99 -12.45 7.66
N SER A 93 1.96 -13.14 7.05
CA SER A 93 1.83 -13.75 5.73
C SER A 93 0.92 -14.99 5.77
N LEU A 94 1.01 -15.81 6.82
CA LEU A 94 0.06 -16.93 7.04
C LEU A 94 -1.38 -16.43 7.17
N VAL A 95 -1.60 -15.38 7.97
CA VAL A 95 -2.91 -14.75 8.13
C VAL A 95 -3.43 -14.22 6.79
N ALA A 96 -2.56 -13.62 5.97
CA ALA A 96 -2.92 -13.16 4.63
C ALA A 96 -3.25 -14.32 3.68
N CYS A 97 -2.51 -15.43 3.74
CA CYS A 97 -2.79 -16.65 2.99
C CYS A 97 -4.17 -17.21 3.34
N VAL A 98 -4.44 -17.46 4.63
CA VAL A 98 -5.75 -17.94 5.09
C VAL A 98 -6.87 -16.99 4.69
N ALA A 99 -6.67 -15.68 4.82
CA ALA A 99 -7.66 -14.71 4.38
C ALA A 99 -7.92 -14.75 2.87
N ALA A 100 -6.87 -14.92 2.06
CA ALA A 100 -6.98 -15.01 0.60
C ALA A 100 -7.73 -16.26 0.16
N ILE A 101 -7.30 -17.44 0.61
CA ILE A 101 -7.94 -18.72 0.24
C ILE A 101 -9.39 -18.74 0.75
N ASN A 102 -9.64 -18.25 1.96
CA ASN A 102 -11.01 -18.16 2.49
C ASN A 102 -11.89 -17.25 1.65
N ALA A 103 -11.35 -16.10 1.21
CA ALA A 103 -12.11 -15.17 0.40
C ALA A 103 -12.41 -15.74 -0.99
N VAL A 104 -11.45 -16.45 -1.61
CA VAL A 104 -11.67 -17.17 -2.88
C VAL A 104 -12.72 -18.26 -2.71
N SER A 105 -12.64 -19.10 -1.67
CA SER A 105 -13.63 -20.15 -1.39
C SER A 105 -15.03 -19.58 -1.12
N ARG A 106 -15.16 -18.69 -0.13
CA ARG A 106 -16.46 -18.15 0.32
C ARG A 106 -17.13 -17.20 -0.65
N LYS A 107 -16.35 -16.31 -1.28
CA LYS A 107 -16.89 -15.22 -2.11
C LYS A 107 -16.73 -15.48 -3.60
N GLY A 108 -15.66 -16.16 -3.99
CA GLY A 108 -15.39 -16.47 -5.39
C GLY A 108 -16.10 -17.75 -5.86
N LEU A 109 -16.15 -18.77 -5.03
CA LEU A 109 -16.78 -20.06 -5.34
C LEU A 109 -18.07 -20.33 -4.57
N GLU A 110 -18.47 -19.44 -3.66
CA GLU A 110 -19.68 -19.57 -2.84
C GLU A 110 -19.70 -20.85 -1.98
N GLN A 111 -18.51 -21.30 -1.55
CA GLN A 111 -18.32 -22.50 -0.73
C GLN A 111 -18.27 -22.18 0.77
N GLU A 112 -18.07 -23.21 1.59
CA GLU A 112 -18.00 -23.10 3.04
C GLU A 112 -16.81 -22.27 3.57
N ASN A 113 -16.88 -21.89 4.85
CA ASN A 113 -15.86 -21.06 5.48
C ASN A 113 -14.68 -21.92 5.94
N ILE A 114 -13.51 -21.69 5.36
CA ILE A 114 -12.30 -22.49 5.66
C ILE A 114 -11.67 -22.13 7.01
N LYS A 115 -12.15 -21.06 7.68
CA LYS A 115 -11.68 -20.69 9.02
C LYS A 115 -12.35 -21.56 10.09
N THR A 116 -12.11 -22.87 10.01
CA THR A 116 -12.61 -23.85 10.97
C THR A 116 -11.90 -23.71 12.31
N GLY A 117 -12.42 -24.36 13.36
CA GLY A 117 -11.85 -24.31 14.71
C GLY A 117 -10.35 -24.67 14.73
N SER A 118 -9.96 -25.69 13.98
CA SER A 118 -8.59 -26.16 13.85
C SER A 118 -7.67 -25.10 13.21
N VAL A 119 -8.12 -24.43 12.13
CA VAL A 119 -7.35 -23.37 11.48
C VAL A 119 -7.18 -22.15 12.40
N VAL A 120 -8.22 -21.79 13.15
CA VAL A 120 -8.17 -20.70 14.14
C VAL A 120 -7.20 -21.03 15.28
N LEU A 121 -7.26 -22.25 15.80
CA LEU A 121 -6.34 -22.72 16.84
C LEU A 121 -4.89 -22.78 16.34
N PHE A 122 -4.65 -23.18 15.09
CA PHE A 122 -3.34 -23.13 14.46
C PHE A 122 -2.80 -21.70 14.37
N LEU A 123 -3.58 -20.73 13.90
CA LEU A 123 -3.14 -19.33 13.87
C LEU A 123 -2.89 -18.75 15.27
N LYS A 124 -3.60 -19.26 16.29
CA LYS A 124 -3.38 -18.93 17.70
C LYS A 124 -2.10 -19.58 18.24
N SER A 125 -1.77 -20.82 17.87
CA SER A 125 -0.52 -21.46 18.29
C SER A 125 0.69 -20.71 17.70
N VAL A 126 0.65 -20.37 16.41
CA VAL A 126 1.69 -19.56 15.75
C VAL A 126 1.81 -18.16 16.38
N LYS A 127 0.69 -17.55 16.81
CA LYS A 127 0.72 -16.29 17.58
C LYS A 127 1.53 -16.45 18.87
N ASN A 128 1.24 -17.49 19.62
CA ASN A 128 1.86 -17.72 20.92
C ASN A 128 3.33 -18.07 20.79
N GLN A 129 3.69 -18.87 19.79
CA GLN A 129 5.08 -19.18 19.47
C GLN A 129 5.87 -17.91 19.11
N ALA A 130 5.36 -17.08 18.21
CA ALA A 130 6.02 -15.83 17.85
C ALA A 130 6.20 -14.88 19.05
N ALA A 131 5.32 -14.93 20.05
CA ALA A 131 5.48 -14.17 21.28
C ALA A 131 6.58 -14.75 22.19
N ARG A 132 6.71 -16.09 22.27
CA ARG A 132 7.79 -16.77 23.02
C ARG A 132 9.16 -16.55 22.37
N GLU A 133 9.19 -16.47 21.06
CA GLU A 133 10.39 -16.12 20.27
C GLU A 133 10.65 -14.60 20.22
N GLU A 134 9.89 -13.81 21.00
CA GLU A 134 10.04 -12.36 21.12
C GLU A 134 10.00 -11.61 19.77
N ILE A 135 9.23 -12.14 18.81
CA ILE A 135 9.10 -11.53 17.47
C ILE A 135 8.27 -10.25 17.58
N VAL A 136 8.97 -9.11 17.64
CA VAL A 136 8.34 -7.78 17.71
C VAL A 136 7.92 -7.31 16.32
N THR A 137 6.69 -6.77 16.23
CA THR A 137 6.26 -6.12 14.99
C THR A 137 7.03 -4.81 14.79
N GLN A 138 7.81 -4.77 13.73
CA GLN A 138 8.62 -3.61 13.34
C GLN A 138 7.75 -2.42 12.88
N GLN A 139 8.35 -1.24 12.89
CA GLN A 139 7.76 0.03 12.48
C GLN A 139 8.77 0.81 11.64
N ALA A 140 8.27 1.64 10.73
CA ALA A 140 9.12 2.56 9.97
C ALA A 140 9.80 3.57 10.91
N GLN A 141 11.06 3.91 10.61
CA GLN A 141 11.76 4.99 11.31
C GLN A 141 10.93 6.28 11.25
N PRO A 142 10.70 6.98 12.37
CA PRO A 142 9.95 8.22 12.36
C PRO A 142 10.72 9.29 11.57
N PHE A 143 9.99 10.10 10.80
CA PHE A 143 10.51 11.34 10.21
C PHE A 143 9.98 12.50 11.04
N LEU A 144 10.85 13.22 11.75
CA LEU A 144 10.47 14.22 12.74
C LEU A 144 10.55 15.65 12.18
N LEU A 145 10.01 16.61 12.93
CA LEU A 145 10.06 18.02 12.53
C LEU A 145 11.51 18.54 12.44
N THR A 146 12.39 18.08 13.33
CA THR A 146 13.83 18.39 13.31
C THR A 146 14.52 17.85 12.05
N ASP A 147 14.07 16.71 11.52
CA ASP A 147 14.56 16.17 10.26
C ASP A 147 14.15 17.04 9.08
N LEU A 148 12.88 17.46 9.04
CA LEU A 148 12.39 18.36 8.01
C LEU A 148 13.14 19.69 8.00
N GLN A 149 13.32 20.31 9.18
CA GLN A 149 14.08 21.55 9.32
C GLN A 149 15.51 21.42 8.77
N GLN A 150 16.20 20.33 9.11
CA GLN A 150 17.55 20.10 8.63
C GLN A 150 17.60 19.82 7.12
N LEU A 151 16.64 19.08 6.58
CA LEU A 151 16.57 18.85 5.13
C LEU A 151 16.27 20.13 4.35
N ILE A 152 15.41 21.02 4.86
CA ILE A 152 15.17 22.34 4.25
C ILE A 152 16.46 23.16 4.25
N ARG A 153 17.23 23.15 5.34
CA ARG A 153 18.54 23.83 5.40
C ARG A 153 19.53 23.29 4.38
N LEU A 154 19.63 21.95 4.27
CA LEU A 154 20.57 21.28 3.37
C LEU A 154 20.18 21.46 1.89
N HIS A 155 18.89 21.35 1.58
CA HIS A 155 18.43 21.15 0.20
C HIS A 155 17.45 22.20 -0.33
N GLY A 156 16.94 23.10 0.51
CA GLY A 156 15.89 24.05 0.12
C GLY A 156 16.27 24.99 -1.03
N LYS A 157 17.58 25.29 -1.17
CA LYS A 157 18.14 26.14 -2.25
C LYS A 157 18.79 25.34 -3.39
N THR A 158 18.65 24.02 -3.43
CA THR A 158 19.26 23.17 -4.47
C THR A 158 18.79 23.56 -5.88
N ASN A 159 19.67 23.46 -6.87
CA ASN A 159 19.31 23.60 -8.29
C ASN A 159 18.95 22.27 -8.94
N SER A 160 19.04 21.16 -8.21
CA SER A 160 18.59 19.85 -8.70
C SER A 160 17.08 19.72 -8.55
N VAL A 161 16.38 19.58 -9.68
CA VAL A 161 14.94 19.25 -9.70
C VAL A 161 14.66 17.96 -8.94
N LYS A 162 15.53 16.96 -9.03
CA LYS A 162 15.35 15.69 -8.30
C LYS A 162 15.35 15.90 -6.79
N ILE A 163 16.33 16.62 -6.26
CA ILE A 163 16.44 16.84 -4.81
C ILE A 163 15.27 17.68 -4.32
N LEU A 164 14.94 18.78 -5.01
CA LEU A 164 13.82 19.63 -4.62
C LEU A 164 12.49 18.87 -4.69
N ARG A 165 12.25 18.09 -5.77
CA ARG A 165 11.08 17.21 -5.89
C ARG A 165 10.99 16.25 -4.71
N ASP A 166 12.08 15.57 -4.39
CA ASP A 166 12.11 14.57 -3.32
C ASP A 166 11.82 15.20 -1.95
N LEU A 167 12.41 16.38 -1.68
CA LEU A 167 12.12 17.18 -0.48
C LEU A 167 10.65 17.60 -0.42
N SER A 168 10.12 18.26 -1.46
CA SER A 168 8.73 18.74 -1.49
C SER A 168 7.73 17.58 -1.38
N MET A 169 8.04 16.42 -1.95
CA MET A 169 7.19 15.23 -1.88
C MET A 169 7.13 14.63 -0.47
N ILE A 170 8.27 14.58 0.24
CA ILE A 170 8.34 14.10 1.62
C ILE A 170 7.71 15.10 2.58
N TRP A 171 7.99 16.38 2.39
CA TRP A 171 7.40 17.48 3.16
C TRP A 171 5.88 17.51 3.02
N LEU A 172 5.35 17.44 1.80
CA LEU A 172 3.91 17.34 1.56
C LEU A 172 3.31 16.11 2.27
N GLY A 173 4.00 14.97 2.22
CA GLY A 173 3.57 13.77 2.94
C GLY A 173 3.57 13.93 4.46
N PHE A 174 4.46 14.77 5.01
CA PHE A 174 4.52 15.07 6.43
C PHE A 174 3.44 16.04 6.88
N GLU A 175 3.18 17.11 6.13
CA GLU A 175 2.11 18.07 6.46
C GLU A 175 0.71 17.48 6.28
N THR A 176 0.51 16.57 5.33
CA THR A 176 -0.82 16.03 5.00
C THR A 176 -1.07 14.64 5.61
N LEU A 177 -0.01 13.99 6.10
CA LEU A 177 0.00 12.59 6.50
C LEU A 177 -0.56 11.63 5.44
N LEU A 178 -0.63 12.01 4.16
CA LEU A 178 -1.15 11.16 3.09
C LEU A 178 -0.29 9.90 2.90
N ARG A 179 -0.90 8.82 2.41
CA ARG A 179 -0.16 7.59 2.07
C ARG A 179 0.71 7.83 0.85
N SER A 180 1.79 7.05 0.73
CA SER A 180 2.64 7.03 -0.46
C SER A 180 1.87 6.97 -1.79
N ALA A 181 0.82 6.17 -1.89
CA ALA A 181 0.04 6.06 -3.13
C ALA A 181 -0.86 7.28 -3.40
N GLU A 182 -1.29 7.99 -2.35
CA GLU A 182 -2.09 9.21 -2.46
C GLU A 182 -1.20 10.38 -2.88
N ILE A 183 -0.05 10.57 -2.23
CA ILE A 183 0.95 11.62 -2.56
C ILE A 183 1.36 11.54 -4.03
N ARG A 184 1.70 10.35 -4.51
CA ARG A 184 2.21 10.15 -5.87
C ARG A 184 1.17 10.39 -6.96
N ARG A 185 -0.13 10.38 -6.63
CA ARG A 185 -1.24 10.60 -7.56
C ARG A 185 -1.73 12.05 -7.60
N ILE A 186 -1.14 12.93 -6.79
CA ILE A 186 -1.51 14.34 -6.78
C ILE A 186 -1.21 14.93 -8.17
N ARG A 187 -2.23 15.56 -8.75
CA ARG A 187 -2.16 16.30 -10.00
C ARG A 187 -2.27 17.79 -9.70
N LEU A 188 -1.82 18.63 -10.63
CA LEU A 188 -1.80 20.08 -10.41
C LEU A 188 -3.20 20.67 -10.21
N ARG A 189 -4.24 20.11 -10.84
CA ARG A 189 -5.64 20.50 -10.61
C ARG A 189 -6.13 20.30 -9.17
N HIS A 190 -5.44 19.48 -8.37
CA HIS A 190 -5.78 19.27 -6.97
C HIS A 190 -5.27 20.40 -6.08
N LEU A 191 -4.39 21.27 -6.60
CA LEU A 191 -3.86 22.43 -5.91
C LEU A 191 -4.59 23.70 -6.39
N LYS A 192 -4.99 24.54 -5.44
CA LYS A 192 -5.47 25.90 -5.70
C LYS A 192 -4.62 26.87 -4.90
N VAL A 193 -4.38 28.05 -5.45
CA VAL A 193 -3.78 29.16 -4.68
C VAL A 193 -4.84 29.69 -3.72
N ASN A 194 -4.45 29.98 -2.49
CA ASN A 194 -5.34 30.54 -1.48
C ASN A 194 -5.75 31.96 -1.85
N ASP A 195 -6.88 32.43 -1.32
CA ASP A 195 -7.43 33.75 -1.65
C ASP A 195 -6.45 34.89 -1.28
N ASP A 196 -5.64 34.68 -0.25
CA ASP A 196 -4.58 35.59 0.21
C ASP A 196 -3.27 35.50 -0.60
N CYS A 197 -3.22 34.62 -1.61
CA CYS A 197 -2.04 34.32 -2.41
C CYS A 197 -0.80 33.86 -1.61
N THR A 198 -0.94 33.53 -0.31
CA THR A 198 0.21 33.18 0.54
C THR A 198 0.46 31.67 0.61
N GLY A 199 -0.53 30.87 0.25
CA GLY A 199 -0.52 29.41 0.40
C GLY A 199 -1.10 28.65 -0.77
N LEU A 200 -1.05 27.32 -0.64
CA LEU A 200 -1.71 26.39 -1.54
C LEU A 200 -2.69 25.52 -0.76
N LYS A 201 -3.88 25.34 -1.33
CA LYS A 201 -4.90 24.41 -0.86
C LYS A 201 -4.87 23.14 -1.68
N LEU A 202 -4.62 22.01 -1.04
CA LEU A 202 -4.65 20.69 -1.64
C LEU A 202 -5.99 20.01 -1.38
N THR A 203 -6.67 19.53 -2.42
CA THR A 203 -7.88 18.70 -2.31
C THR A 203 -7.69 17.35 -3.00
N VAL A 204 -7.76 16.26 -2.23
CA VAL A 204 -7.55 14.89 -2.73
C VAL A 204 -8.69 13.96 -2.37
N PHE A 205 -8.93 12.97 -3.24
CA PHE A 205 -9.91 11.91 -2.99
C PHE A 205 -9.27 10.74 -2.24
N ARG A 206 -9.98 10.24 -1.23
CA ARG A 206 -9.63 8.99 -0.55
C ARG A 206 -10.06 7.80 -1.40
N THR A 207 -9.14 6.84 -1.61
CA THR A 207 -9.41 5.63 -2.42
C THR A 207 -9.34 4.31 -1.63
N LYS A 208 -8.96 4.34 -0.34
CA LYS A 208 -8.73 3.11 0.45
C LYS A 208 -9.94 2.62 1.26
N SER A 209 -10.89 3.48 1.62
CA SER A 209 -12.13 3.06 2.29
C SER A 209 -13.30 3.17 1.32
N SER A 210 -14.35 2.39 1.57
CA SER A 210 -15.65 2.44 0.86
C SER A 210 -16.36 3.80 0.92
N SER A 211 -15.81 4.77 1.66
CA SER A 211 -16.30 6.14 1.74
C SER A 211 -15.56 7.05 0.76
N ASN A 212 -16.29 7.59 -0.23
CA ASN A 212 -15.81 8.61 -1.15
C ASN A 212 -15.66 9.98 -0.44
N THR A 213 -14.65 10.10 0.41
CA THR A 213 -14.40 11.32 1.19
C THR A 213 -13.37 12.21 0.50
N LEU A 214 -13.73 13.47 0.31
CA LEU A 214 -12.81 14.54 -0.08
C LEU A 214 -12.00 14.99 1.15
N LEU A 215 -10.69 15.09 1.00
CA LEU A 215 -9.79 15.62 2.02
C LEU A 215 -9.19 16.92 1.51
N THR A 216 -9.20 17.93 2.36
CA THR A 216 -8.72 19.27 2.04
C THR A 216 -7.69 19.69 3.07
N TYR A 217 -6.54 20.18 2.59
CA TYR A 217 -5.41 20.61 3.41
C TYR A 217 -4.97 22.00 2.98
N GLU A 218 -4.83 22.90 3.94
CA GLU A 218 -4.14 24.18 3.75
C GLU A 218 -2.65 23.93 4.00
N LEU A 219 -1.82 24.12 2.98
CA LEU A 219 -0.37 23.86 3.05
C LEU A 219 0.36 25.06 3.63
N SER A 220 1.46 24.81 4.35
CA SER A 220 2.27 25.91 4.89
C SER A 220 2.84 26.80 3.77
N PRO A 221 3.03 28.11 4.02
CA PRO A 221 3.59 29.02 3.02
C PRO A 221 4.97 28.59 2.51
N LEU A 222 5.79 27.98 3.37
CA LEU A 222 7.12 27.50 3.00
C LEU A 222 7.05 26.29 2.06
N LEU A 223 6.12 25.36 2.30
CA LEU A 223 5.88 24.24 1.39
C LEU A 223 5.28 24.73 0.06
N ALA A 224 4.33 25.64 0.10
CA ALA A 224 3.75 26.28 -1.09
C ALA A 224 4.85 26.91 -1.95
N THR A 225 5.76 27.68 -1.35
CA THR A 225 6.91 28.29 -2.01
C THR A 225 7.83 27.23 -2.64
N SER A 226 8.12 26.14 -1.91
CA SER A 226 8.93 25.02 -2.41
C SER A 226 8.30 24.35 -3.64
N ILE A 227 6.99 24.11 -3.60
CA ILE A 227 6.23 23.53 -4.71
C ILE A 227 6.22 24.48 -5.92
N LEU A 228 5.94 25.76 -5.72
CA LEU A 228 5.91 26.74 -6.82
C LEU A 228 7.30 26.91 -7.46
N ARG A 229 8.37 26.91 -6.65
CA ARG A 229 9.75 26.90 -7.15
C ARG A 229 10.03 25.67 -8.01
N LEU A 230 9.63 24.48 -7.54
CA LEU A 230 9.78 23.24 -8.30
C LEU A 230 9.04 23.32 -9.64
N LEU A 231 7.80 23.81 -9.65
CA LEU A 231 7.00 23.98 -10.87
C LEU A 231 7.66 24.94 -11.86
N ASN A 232 8.20 26.06 -11.38
CA ASN A 232 8.96 27.01 -12.20
C ASN A 232 10.19 26.32 -12.84
N MET A 233 10.98 25.58 -12.05
CA MET A 233 12.17 24.87 -12.55
C MET A 233 11.86 23.84 -13.65
N VAL A 234 10.65 23.27 -13.66
CA VAL A 234 10.22 22.30 -14.69
C VAL A 234 9.33 22.91 -15.78
N GLY A 235 9.12 24.23 -15.76
CA GLY A 235 8.30 24.94 -16.74
C GLY A 235 6.81 24.59 -16.70
N MET A 236 6.28 24.25 -15.52
CA MET A 236 4.88 23.89 -15.33
C MET A 236 4.13 24.95 -14.53
N SER A 237 2.82 25.07 -14.75
CA SER A 237 1.94 25.90 -13.93
C SER A 237 0.63 25.21 -13.59
N LEU A 238 -0.02 25.63 -12.51
CA LEU A 238 -1.30 25.05 -12.06
C LEU A 238 -2.39 25.18 -13.13
N LYS A 239 -2.44 26.33 -13.82
CA LYS A 239 -3.42 26.60 -14.90
C LYS A 239 -3.02 25.98 -16.24
N GLY A 240 -1.74 25.99 -16.59
CA GLY A 240 -1.27 25.49 -17.88
C GLY A 240 -1.20 23.97 -17.97
N ASN A 241 -1.07 23.26 -16.84
CA ASN A 241 -0.85 21.81 -16.83
C ASN A 241 -1.73 21.07 -15.80
N PRO A 242 -3.06 21.30 -15.74
CA PRO A 242 -3.92 20.82 -14.65
C PRO A 242 -3.96 19.29 -14.51
N ASP A 243 -3.87 18.55 -15.62
CA ASP A 243 -3.89 17.08 -15.62
C ASP A 243 -2.54 16.42 -15.31
N SER A 244 -1.46 17.21 -15.28
CA SER A 244 -0.14 16.68 -15.01
C SER A 244 0.03 16.30 -13.54
N LEU A 245 0.82 15.26 -13.29
CA LEU A 245 1.22 14.87 -11.96
C LEU A 245 2.17 15.91 -11.36
N LEU A 246 1.98 16.21 -10.08
CA LEU A 246 2.84 17.14 -9.33
C LEU A 246 4.28 16.64 -9.26
N PHE A 247 4.46 15.34 -8.99
CA PHE A 247 5.76 14.70 -8.90
C PHE A 247 5.94 13.68 -10.03
N GLN A 248 6.98 13.89 -10.84
CA GLN A 248 7.29 13.02 -11.98
C GLN A 248 8.72 12.48 -11.88
N ALA A 249 9.00 11.44 -12.67
CA ALA A 249 10.36 10.96 -12.84
C ALA A 249 11.24 12.06 -13.44
N THR A 250 12.50 12.11 -13.02
CA THR A 250 13.49 13.09 -13.49
C THR A 250 14.45 12.47 -14.49
N ASP A 251 15.06 13.30 -15.32
CA ASP A 251 16.17 12.89 -16.18
C ASP A 251 17.41 12.45 -15.38
N PHE A 252 18.38 11.87 -16.10
CA PHE A 252 19.62 11.36 -15.49
C PHE A 252 20.43 12.49 -14.85
N HIS A 253 20.42 13.68 -15.44
CA HIS A 253 21.08 14.87 -14.92
C HIS A 253 20.35 15.50 -13.74
N ALA A 254 19.16 14.99 -13.37
CA ALA A 254 18.35 15.50 -12.27
C ALA A 254 17.93 16.97 -12.40
N MET A 255 17.79 17.45 -13.64
CA MET A 255 17.51 18.85 -13.97
C MET A 255 16.11 19.06 -14.55
N ARG A 256 15.45 18.01 -15.06
CA ARG A 256 14.13 18.13 -15.70
C ARG A 256 13.24 16.94 -15.37
N TYR A 257 11.93 17.12 -15.51
CA TYR A 257 10.99 16.00 -15.55
C TYR A 257 11.04 15.27 -16.89
N MET A 258 10.88 13.96 -16.85
CA MET A 258 10.77 13.12 -18.04
C MET A 258 9.48 13.41 -18.79
N PRO A 259 9.49 13.47 -20.14
CA PRO A 259 8.30 13.76 -20.94
C PRO A 259 7.24 12.66 -20.84
N ALA A 260 6.01 12.97 -21.31
CA ALA A 260 4.90 12.02 -21.35
C ALA A 260 5.19 10.79 -22.21
N SER A 261 5.97 10.96 -23.28
CA SER A 261 6.39 9.93 -24.23
C SER A 261 7.51 9.00 -23.70
N TRP A 262 8.03 9.22 -22.50
CA TRP A 262 9.14 8.42 -21.98
C TRP A 262 8.76 6.94 -21.80
N SER A 263 9.47 6.05 -22.51
CA SER A 263 9.12 4.62 -22.61
C SER A 263 9.10 3.86 -21.28
N ARG A 264 9.92 4.28 -20.31
CA ARG A 264 10.00 3.67 -18.96
C ARG A 264 8.97 4.25 -17.97
N ARG A 265 8.10 5.17 -18.43
CA ARG A 265 7.01 5.71 -17.62
C ARG A 265 6.05 4.58 -17.25
N SER A 266 5.56 4.59 -15.99
CA SER A 266 4.58 3.61 -15.53
C SER A 266 3.37 3.61 -16.46
N ARG A 267 3.05 2.46 -17.06
CA ARG A 267 1.80 2.30 -17.82
C ARG A 267 0.58 2.19 -16.90
N GLY A 268 0.80 2.06 -15.59
CA GLY A 268 -0.24 1.85 -14.61
C GLY A 268 -0.46 0.36 -14.31
N LYS A 269 -1.21 0.11 -13.25
CA LYS A 269 -1.64 -1.23 -12.84
C LYS A 269 -3.02 -1.49 -13.40
N PHE A 270 -3.15 -2.50 -14.25
CA PHE A 270 -4.41 -2.87 -14.88
C PHE A 270 -4.84 -4.23 -14.36
N ILE A 271 -6.01 -4.29 -13.73
CA ILE A 271 -6.52 -5.55 -13.20
C ILE A 271 -6.82 -6.55 -14.32
N HIS A 272 -7.43 -6.10 -15.43
CA HIS A 272 -7.70 -6.97 -16.57
C HIS A 272 -6.41 -7.65 -17.07
N LYS A 273 -5.33 -6.88 -17.25
CA LYS A 273 -4.04 -7.42 -17.70
C LYS A 273 -3.46 -8.43 -16.70
N LEU A 274 -3.58 -8.14 -15.40
CA LEU A 274 -3.15 -9.09 -14.37
C LEU A 274 -3.93 -10.40 -14.45
N LEU A 275 -5.24 -10.32 -14.70
CA LEU A 275 -6.11 -11.48 -14.83
C LEU A 275 -5.79 -12.26 -16.12
N ASP A 276 -5.57 -11.57 -17.24
CA ASP A 276 -5.13 -12.16 -18.51
C ASP A 276 -3.80 -12.91 -18.37
N ASP A 277 -2.81 -12.31 -17.68
CA ASP A 277 -1.52 -12.93 -17.39
C ASP A 277 -1.66 -14.23 -16.55
N HIS A 278 -2.79 -14.40 -15.84
CA HIS A 278 -3.15 -15.61 -15.09
C HIS A 278 -4.20 -16.48 -15.81
N GLY A 279 -4.51 -16.19 -17.07
CA GLY A 279 -5.49 -16.95 -17.86
C GLY A 279 -6.95 -16.75 -17.44
N ILE A 280 -7.27 -15.65 -16.77
CA ILE A 280 -8.62 -15.32 -16.30
C ILE A 280 -9.23 -14.30 -17.26
N THR A 281 -9.98 -14.79 -18.25
CA THR A 281 -10.77 -13.94 -19.16
C THR A 281 -12.01 -13.44 -18.43
N THR A 282 -12.33 -12.15 -18.54
CA THR A 282 -13.44 -11.53 -17.80
C THR A 282 -14.57 -11.05 -18.72
N PRO A 283 -15.84 -11.09 -18.30
CA PRO A 283 -16.97 -10.65 -19.14
C PRO A 283 -16.90 -9.16 -19.54
N LEU A 284 -16.34 -8.30 -18.70
CA LEU A 284 -16.20 -6.86 -18.98
C LEU A 284 -15.17 -6.54 -20.09
N GLN A 285 -14.32 -7.49 -20.50
CA GLN A 285 -13.52 -7.33 -21.73
C GLN A 285 -14.40 -7.29 -22.99
N MET A 286 -15.64 -7.78 -22.92
CA MET A 286 -16.57 -7.81 -24.04
C MET A 286 -17.37 -6.51 -24.21
N ASN A 287 -17.38 -5.62 -23.21
CA ASN A 287 -18.12 -4.35 -23.21
C ASN A 287 -17.18 -3.13 -23.06
N SER A 288 -16.28 -2.96 -24.02
CA SER A 288 -15.77 -1.68 -24.58
C SER A 288 -15.64 -0.43 -23.68
N LYS A 289 -15.22 -0.53 -22.42
CA LYS A 289 -14.59 0.59 -21.70
C LYS A 289 -13.31 0.09 -21.04
N VAL A 290 -12.18 0.43 -21.65
CA VAL A 290 -10.84 0.18 -21.10
C VAL A 290 -10.82 0.69 -19.66
N PRO A 291 -10.61 -0.16 -18.64
CA PRO A 291 -10.56 0.28 -17.25
C PRO A 291 -9.48 1.35 -17.09
N LEU A 292 -9.81 2.47 -16.45
CA LEU A 292 -8.83 3.52 -16.16
C LEU A 292 -7.66 2.91 -15.38
N ALA A 293 -6.43 3.15 -15.84
CA ALA A 293 -5.25 2.82 -15.06
C ALA A 293 -5.18 3.74 -13.85
N ASP A 294 -5.30 3.19 -12.64
CA ASP A 294 -5.19 3.95 -11.38
C ASP A 294 -3.85 4.68 -11.21
N ASP A 295 -2.81 4.26 -11.95
CA ASP A 295 -1.39 4.62 -11.72
C ASP A 295 -0.61 5.00 -13.01
N ALA A 296 -1.28 5.28 -14.12
CA ALA A 296 -0.58 5.67 -15.35
C ALA A 296 0.22 6.97 -15.13
N GLY A 297 1.49 6.97 -15.54
CA GLY A 297 2.39 8.11 -15.36
C GLY A 297 2.92 8.34 -13.95
N VAL A 298 2.33 7.68 -12.94
CA VAL A 298 2.65 7.87 -11.52
C VAL A 298 4.08 7.39 -11.23
N ILE A 299 4.85 8.18 -10.48
CA ILE A 299 6.18 7.77 -10.04
C ILE A 299 6.10 6.46 -9.24
N ALA A 300 7.01 5.51 -9.49
CA ALA A 300 6.95 4.21 -8.84
C ALA A 300 7.11 4.30 -7.31
N GLY A 301 6.48 3.40 -6.56
CA GLY A 301 6.55 3.41 -5.09
C GLY A 301 7.97 3.21 -4.58
N ASN A 302 8.76 2.39 -5.27
CA ASN A 302 10.17 2.19 -4.98
C ASN A 302 10.98 3.47 -5.20
N SER A 303 10.63 4.31 -6.18
CA SER A 303 11.30 5.60 -6.39
C SER A 303 11.04 6.56 -5.22
N LEU A 304 9.84 6.57 -4.65
CA LEU A 304 9.58 7.33 -3.42
C LEU A 304 10.40 6.79 -2.25
N ASN A 305 10.47 5.47 -2.05
CA ASN A 305 11.32 4.91 -0.99
C ASN A 305 12.81 5.23 -1.19
N ARG A 306 13.28 5.27 -2.44
CA ARG A 306 14.65 5.73 -2.76
C ARG A 306 14.85 7.22 -2.47
N ALA A 307 13.82 8.05 -2.64
CA ALA A 307 13.87 9.46 -2.24
C ALA A 307 14.02 9.59 -0.72
N PHE A 308 13.22 8.84 0.04
CA PHE A 308 13.33 8.77 1.50
C PHE A 308 14.72 8.31 1.97
N GLU A 309 15.24 7.23 1.39
CA GLU A 309 16.59 6.73 1.69
C GLU A 309 17.66 7.77 1.34
N SER A 310 17.58 8.39 0.16
CA SER A 310 18.53 9.43 -0.27
C SER A 310 18.55 10.62 0.68
N LEU A 311 17.39 11.09 1.15
CA LEU A 311 17.33 12.21 2.09
C LEU A 311 17.78 11.81 3.50
N TRP A 312 17.48 10.59 3.96
CA TRP A 312 18.04 10.05 5.22
C TRP A 312 19.57 10.12 5.20
N ARG A 313 20.18 9.59 4.12
CA ARG A 313 21.64 9.56 3.97
C ARG A 313 22.24 10.96 4.01
N SER A 314 21.59 11.92 3.35
CA SER A 314 22.03 13.33 3.39
C SER A 314 21.87 13.98 4.77
N ARG A 315 20.85 13.58 5.55
CA ARG A 315 20.57 14.13 6.88
C ARG A 315 21.53 13.63 7.94
N TYR A 316 21.87 12.34 7.89
CA TYR A 316 22.65 11.65 8.91
C TYR A 316 24.08 11.32 8.47
N THR A 317 24.47 11.74 7.26
CA THR A 317 25.76 11.38 6.64
C THR A 317 25.96 9.86 6.63
N ASP A 318 24.88 9.13 6.38
CA ASP A 318 24.83 7.67 6.53
C ASP A 318 25.26 6.99 5.22
N ASN A 319 26.50 6.50 5.21
CA ASN A 319 27.10 5.80 4.07
C ASN A 319 27.02 4.27 4.19
N ARG A 320 26.25 3.74 5.15
CA ARG A 320 26.16 2.28 5.34
C ARG A 320 25.45 1.62 4.16
N GLU A 321 26.01 0.50 3.72
CA GLU A 321 25.36 -0.41 2.78
C GLU A 321 24.05 -0.94 3.37
N LYS A 322 23.06 -1.15 2.50
CA LYS A 322 21.76 -1.65 2.96
C LYS A 322 21.84 -3.15 3.19
N GLU A 323 21.67 -3.57 4.45
CA GLU A 323 21.70 -4.98 4.81
C GLU A 323 20.48 -5.73 4.25
N LYS A 324 20.71 -6.88 3.60
CA LYS A 324 19.61 -7.71 3.08
C LYS A 324 18.86 -8.35 4.24
N GLY A 325 17.52 -8.36 4.16
CA GLY A 325 16.64 -8.97 5.17
C GLY A 325 16.23 -8.03 6.32
N LEU A 326 16.99 -6.98 6.60
CA LEU A 326 16.62 -5.98 7.61
C LEU A 326 15.67 -4.92 7.03
N ARG A 327 14.51 -4.74 7.67
CA ARG A 327 13.52 -3.71 7.30
C ARG A 327 13.76 -2.43 8.08
N TYR A 328 13.34 -1.31 7.49
CA TYR A 328 13.33 0.01 8.14
C TYR A 328 14.71 0.50 8.63
N GLN A 329 15.77 0.21 7.88
CA GLN A 329 17.11 0.79 8.09
C GLN A 329 17.15 2.30 7.80
N PHE A 330 16.29 2.75 6.88
CA PHE A 330 16.16 4.14 6.46
C PHE A 330 14.68 4.55 6.48
N TRP A 331 14.40 5.83 6.22
CA TRP A 331 13.03 6.26 6.01
C TRP A 331 12.36 5.55 4.84
N THR A 332 11.04 5.44 4.92
CA THR A 332 10.18 4.85 3.90
C THR A 332 8.94 5.72 3.72
N GLY A 333 8.09 5.39 2.74
CA GLY A 333 6.79 6.07 2.54
C GLY A 333 5.87 6.14 3.76
N HIS A 334 6.13 5.36 4.81
CA HIS A 334 5.35 5.36 6.05
C HIS A 334 5.98 6.19 7.17
N SER A 335 7.24 6.63 7.02
CA SER A 335 8.00 7.36 8.03
C SER A 335 7.37 8.70 8.40
N VAL A 336 6.86 9.45 7.42
CA VAL A 336 6.18 10.73 7.63
C VAL A 336 4.89 10.58 8.44
N ARG A 337 4.18 9.47 8.26
CA ARG A 337 2.94 9.18 9.00
C ARG A 337 3.21 8.81 10.45
N VAL A 338 4.26 8.01 10.68
CA VAL A 338 4.71 7.65 12.04
C VAL A 338 5.21 8.87 12.78
N GLY A 339 6.13 9.62 12.18
CA GLY A 339 6.70 10.80 12.81
C GLY A 339 5.68 11.91 13.02
N GLY A 340 4.79 12.16 12.06
CA GLY A 340 3.72 13.16 12.22
C GLY A 340 2.75 12.82 13.35
N ALA A 341 2.38 11.54 13.53
CA ALA A 341 1.58 11.12 14.69
C ALA A 341 2.30 11.38 16.02
N ILE A 342 3.61 11.14 16.07
CA ILE A 342 4.45 11.40 17.25
C ILE A 342 4.54 12.90 17.53
N GLU A 343 4.77 13.75 16.52
CA GLU A 343 4.87 15.20 16.68
C GLU A 343 3.54 15.82 17.15
N LEU A 344 2.40 15.35 16.62
CA LEU A 344 1.09 15.78 17.10
C LEU A 344 0.85 15.34 18.55
N ALA A 345 1.21 14.11 18.91
CA ALA A 345 1.10 13.64 20.29
C ALA A 345 1.98 14.47 21.24
N LYS A 346 3.23 14.77 20.85
CA LYS A 346 4.14 15.65 21.60
C LYS A 346 3.59 17.06 21.80
N LYS A 347 2.77 17.55 20.87
CA LYS A 347 2.09 18.84 20.97
C LYS A 347 0.77 18.78 21.76
N GLY A 348 0.41 17.63 22.32
CA GLY A 348 -0.77 17.48 23.16
C GLY A 348 -2.08 17.27 22.39
N PHE A 349 -2.03 16.99 21.09
CA PHE A 349 -3.25 16.65 20.34
C PHE A 349 -3.81 15.30 20.79
N THR A 350 -5.14 15.23 20.90
CA THR A 350 -5.85 14.00 21.28
C THR A 350 -5.71 12.92 20.21
N ILE A 351 -5.88 11.65 20.61
CA ILE A 351 -5.89 10.51 19.67
C ILE A 351 -6.92 10.73 18.56
N THR A 352 -8.11 11.27 18.87
CA THR A 352 -9.16 11.55 17.88
C THR A 352 -8.74 12.60 16.87
N GLN A 353 -8.08 13.69 17.29
CA GLN A 353 -7.55 14.71 16.38
C GLN A 353 -6.45 14.13 15.48
N ILE A 354 -5.55 13.32 16.04
CA ILE A 354 -4.50 12.63 15.28
C ILE A 354 -5.13 11.66 14.28
N MET A 355 -6.16 10.89 14.69
CA MET A 355 -6.94 10.01 13.82
C MET A 355 -7.58 10.75 12.65
N ALA A 356 -8.21 11.90 12.91
CA ALA A 356 -8.78 12.74 11.87
C ALA A 356 -7.70 13.21 10.88
N MET A 357 -6.57 13.71 11.39
CA MET A 357 -5.48 14.24 10.57
C MET A 357 -4.83 13.18 9.67
N GLY A 358 -4.45 12.03 10.23
CA GLY A 358 -3.87 10.94 9.45
C GLY A 358 -4.91 10.06 8.75
N ASN A 359 -6.19 10.30 8.99
CA ASN A 359 -7.29 9.51 8.45
C ASN A 359 -7.18 8.02 8.81
N TRP A 360 -6.97 7.77 10.10
CA TRP A 360 -6.96 6.45 10.73
C TRP A 360 -8.34 6.12 11.27
N THR A 361 -8.79 4.89 11.05
CA THR A 361 -10.12 4.41 11.50
C THR A 361 -10.08 3.67 12.83
N SER A 362 -8.89 3.46 13.39
CA SER A 362 -8.67 2.67 14.59
C SER A 362 -7.65 3.37 15.47
N GLU A 363 -8.03 3.60 16.73
CA GLU A 363 -7.16 4.16 17.77
C GLU A 363 -5.92 3.30 17.97
N GLN A 364 -6.06 1.97 17.93
CA GLN A 364 -4.95 1.03 18.07
C GLN A 364 -3.84 1.28 17.04
N MET A 365 -4.18 1.77 15.84
CA MET A 365 -3.18 2.13 14.84
C MET A 365 -2.37 3.36 15.26
N VAL A 366 -3.00 4.38 15.84
CA VAL A 366 -2.34 5.59 16.33
C VAL A 366 -1.50 5.26 17.55
N SER A 367 -2.07 4.56 18.54
CA SER A 367 -1.34 4.11 19.74
C SER A 367 -0.09 3.32 19.36
N ARG A 368 -0.16 2.47 18.32
CA ARG A 368 1.02 1.75 17.82
C ARG A 368 2.13 2.68 17.33
N TYR A 369 1.81 3.77 16.62
CA TYR A 369 2.84 4.69 16.12
C TYR A 369 3.51 5.47 17.24
N ILE A 370 2.72 5.89 18.24
CA ILE A 370 3.21 6.71 19.35
C ILE A 370 3.74 5.89 20.54
N ARG A 371 3.62 4.55 20.52
CA ARG A 371 3.97 3.68 21.66
C ARG A 371 5.37 3.91 22.22
N ASN A 372 6.38 4.08 21.34
CA ASN A 372 7.77 4.29 21.75
C ASN A 372 7.99 5.69 22.34
N TYR A 373 7.16 6.66 21.94
CA TYR A 373 7.18 7.99 22.53
C TYR A 373 6.51 7.96 23.92
N LEU A 374 5.33 7.35 24.03
CA LEU A 374 4.64 7.21 25.33
C LEU A 374 5.46 6.41 26.35
N SER A 375 6.28 5.45 25.94
CA SER A 375 7.18 4.75 26.86
C SER A 375 8.30 5.64 27.42
N GLN A 376 8.70 6.70 26.71
CA GLN A 376 9.66 7.68 27.22
C GLN A 376 9.00 8.63 28.23
N GLU A 377 7.73 8.96 28.01
CA GLU A 377 6.90 9.78 28.90
C GLU A 377 6.10 8.88 29.87
N ASN A 378 6.78 7.96 30.57
CA ASN A 378 6.11 7.03 31.48
C ASN A 378 5.47 7.80 32.66
N PRO A 379 4.13 7.85 32.78
CA PRO A 379 3.47 8.63 33.84
C PRO A 379 3.86 8.16 35.24
N MET A 380 4.11 6.87 35.42
CA MET A 380 4.59 6.35 36.70
C MET A 380 5.98 6.86 37.05
N SER A 381 6.87 7.00 36.06
CA SER A 381 8.21 7.55 36.29
C SER A 381 8.15 9.03 36.66
N GLN A 382 7.26 9.79 36.03
CA GLN A 382 7.02 11.21 36.38
C GLN A 382 6.45 11.33 37.79
N LEU A 383 5.41 10.56 38.12
CA LEU A 383 4.80 10.54 39.45
C LEU A 383 5.83 10.21 40.54
N ILE A 384 6.65 9.17 40.33
CA ILE A 384 7.70 8.77 41.27
C ILE A 384 8.74 9.88 41.41
N ALA A 385 9.18 10.50 40.31
CA ALA A 385 10.12 11.59 40.35
C ALA A 385 9.56 12.79 41.15
N GLU A 386 8.30 13.14 40.97
CA GLU A 386 7.66 14.23 41.72
C GLU A 386 7.57 13.95 43.23
N HIS A 387 7.35 12.69 43.63
CA HIS A 387 7.10 12.32 45.03
C HIS A 387 8.34 11.85 45.80
N LEU A 388 9.43 11.47 45.12
CA LEU A 388 10.68 11.02 45.75
C LEU A 388 11.87 11.99 45.57
N SER A 389 11.69 13.08 44.81
CA SER A 389 12.73 14.11 44.63
C SER A 389 12.60 15.30 45.60
N GLY A 390 11.72 15.18 46.61
CA GLY A 390 11.66 16.07 47.77
C GLY A 390 12.21 15.37 49.01
#